data_AF-A0A951JT51-F1
#
_entry.id   AF-A0A951JT51-F1
#
_cell.length_a   1.000
_cell.length_b   1.000
_cell.length_c   1.000
_cell.angle_alpha   90.00
_cell.angle_beta   90.00
_cell.angle_gamma   90.00
#
_symmetry.space_group_name_H-M   'P 1'
#
loop_
_entity.id
_entity.type
_entity.pdbx_description
1 polymer ?
#
loop_
_entity_poly.entity_id
_entity_poly.type
_entity_poly.pdbx_seq_one_letter_code
_entity_poly.pdbx_strand_id
1 'polypeptide(L)'
;MRGFDALPGIDTLLSAEPGRVPLTHGAPAVLAALPGLGPEAAARLMEMRLRGDRVAELAAFAGSLSPSGREAAMRRFPELVGAAVTEPEAWIVTGRGAVGTPPAVSVVEVRLARAGDRAAVVRRRTWTE
;
A
#
# COMPACT_ATOMS: atom_id res chain seq x y z
N MET A 1 -14.17 -4.60 18.99
CA MET A 1 -14.87 -5.29 17.88
C MET A 1 -14.22 -6.67 17.74
N ARG A 2 -14.88 -7.75 18.20
CA ARG A 2 -14.43 -9.16 18.04
C ARG A 2 -15.41 -9.79 17.06
N GLY A 3 -14.93 -10.40 15.97
CA GLY A 3 -15.84 -11.00 14.99
C GLY A 3 -15.29 -11.36 13.61
N PHE A 4 -13.98 -11.26 13.36
CA PHE A 4 -13.39 -11.63 12.06
C PHE A 4 -12.49 -12.89 12.10
N ASP A 5 -12.34 -13.55 13.25
CA ASP A 5 -11.38 -14.64 13.44
C ASP A 5 -11.82 -16.01 12.84
N ALA A 6 -12.92 -16.09 12.09
CA ALA A 6 -13.52 -17.38 11.71
C ALA A 6 -13.88 -17.54 10.22
N LEU A 7 -13.31 -16.73 9.31
CA LEU A 7 -13.45 -16.95 7.87
C LEU A 7 -12.14 -17.54 7.31
N PRO A 8 -12.11 -18.84 6.94
CA PRO A 8 -10.95 -19.43 6.28
C PRO A 8 -10.80 -18.74 4.91
N GLY A 9 -9.71 -18.00 4.73
CA GLY A 9 -9.40 -17.30 3.48
C GLY A 9 -9.36 -15.78 3.55
N ILE A 10 -9.58 -15.17 4.72
CA ILE A 10 -9.34 -13.73 4.93
C ILE A 10 -8.24 -13.56 5.99
N ASP A 11 -6.99 -13.85 5.62
CA ASP A 11 -5.86 -13.70 6.55
C ASP A 11 -5.30 -12.28 6.60
N THR A 12 -5.66 -11.39 5.66
CA THR A 12 -5.00 -10.07 5.60
C THR A 12 -5.87 -8.98 5.00
N LEU A 13 -7.07 -8.76 5.55
CA LEU A 13 -7.86 -7.58 5.17
C LEU A 13 -7.39 -6.30 5.89
N LEU A 14 -6.64 -6.42 6.99
CA LEU A 14 -6.17 -5.30 7.81
C LEU A 14 -4.79 -5.59 8.43
N SER A 15 -3.71 -5.54 7.65
CA SER A 15 -2.38 -5.40 8.26
C SER A 15 -2.16 -3.94 8.64
N ALA A 16 -2.24 -3.61 9.93
CA ALA A 16 -1.79 -2.33 10.46
C ALA A 16 -0.26 -2.35 10.58
N GLU A 17 0.44 -2.48 9.45
CA GLU A 17 1.89 -2.26 9.48
C GLU A 17 2.14 -0.76 9.56
N PRO A 18 2.90 -0.29 10.56
CA PRO A 18 3.30 1.11 10.61
C PRO A 18 4.16 1.40 9.38
N GLY A 19 3.72 2.34 8.56
CA GLY A 19 4.40 2.69 7.33
C GLY A 19 3.66 3.76 6.54
N ARG A 20 4.36 4.39 5.61
CA ARG A 20 3.77 5.35 4.69
C ARG A 20 2.96 4.64 3.61
N VAL A 21 1.84 5.23 3.22
CA VAL A 21 0.98 4.69 2.18
C VAL A 21 1.57 5.01 0.80
N PRO A 22 1.86 4.01 -0.05
CA PRO A 22 2.30 4.27 -1.41
C PRO A 22 1.13 4.79 -2.26
N LEU A 23 1.25 6.02 -2.78
CA LEU A 23 0.20 6.64 -3.59
C LEU A 23 -0.11 5.86 -4.86
N THR A 24 0.89 5.21 -5.42
CA THR A 24 0.81 4.43 -6.66
C THR A 24 0.02 3.14 -6.50
N HIS A 25 -0.08 2.57 -5.29
CA HIS A 25 -0.68 1.25 -5.04
C HIS A 25 -1.74 1.21 -3.93
N GLY A 26 -1.91 2.30 -3.18
CA GLY A 26 -2.93 2.39 -2.13
C GLY A 26 -4.35 2.15 -2.66
N ALA A 27 -5.19 1.51 -1.83
CA ALA A 27 -6.61 1.36 -2.11
C ALA A 27 -7.31 2.74 -2.08
N PRO A 28 -8.33 3.00 -2.92
CA PRO A 28 -8.97 4.32 -3.01
C PRO A 28 -9.47 4.86 -1.66
N ALA A 29 -10.07 3.99 -0.84
CA ALA A 29 -10.56 4.35 0.49
C ALA A 29 -9.43 4.75 1.45
N VAL A 30 -8.27 4.09 1.36
CA VAL A 30 -7.08 4.44 2.17
C VAL A 30 -6.49 5.75 1.68
N LEU A 31 -6.40 5.96 0.36
CA LEU A 31 -5.89 7.20 -0.22
C LEU A 31 -6.76 8.40 0.16
N ALA A 32 -8.08 8.25 0.14
CA ALA A 32 -9.03 9.28 0.55
C ALA A 32 -9.05 9.54 2.06
N ALA A 33 -8.44 8.66 2.86
CA ALA A 33 -8.30 8.84 4.30
C ALA A 33 -6.99 9.55 4.67
N LEU A 34 -6.08 9.78 3.71
CA LEU A 34 -4.82 10.46 3.97
C LEU A 34 -5.04 11.95 4.29
N PRO A 35 -4.21 12.55 5.17
CA PRO A 35 -4.30 13.97 5.51
C PRO A 35 -4.33 14.87 4.27
N GLY A 36 -5.40 15.64 4.12
CA GLY A 36 -5.55 16.59 3.02
C GLY A 36 -5.86 15.97 1.65
N LEU A 37 -5.92 14.64 1.54
CA LEU A 37 -6.39 13.96 0.34
C LEU A 37 -7.87 13.59 0.50
N GLY A 38 -8.73 14.21 -0.29
CA GLY A 38 -10.15 13.87 -0.36
C GLY A 38 -10.47 12.90 -1.50
N PRO A 39 -11.78 12.66 -1.75
CA PRO A 39 -12.25 11.81 -2.85
C PRO A 39 -11.73 12.25 -4.23
N GLU A 40 -11.61 13.55 -4.48
CA GLU A 40 -11.04 14.09 -5.73
C GLU A 40 -9.60 13.62 -5.94
N ALA A 41 -8.76 13.75 -4.92
CA ALA A 41 -7.36 13.33 -4.99
C ALA A 41 -7.24 11.83 -5.20
N ALA A 42 -8.06 11.03 -4.51
CA ALA A 42 -8.11 9.59 -4.71
C ALA A 42 -8.54 9.23 -6.15
N ALA A 43 -9.55 9.90 -6.69
CA ALA A 43 -9.99 9.71 -8.07
C ALA A 43 -8.88 10.06 -9.07
N ARG A 44 -8.19 11.19 -8.89
CA ARG A 44 -7.06 11.58 -9.74
C ARG A 44 -5.90 10.58 -9.68
N LEU A 45 -5.59 10.03 -8.51
CA LEU A 45 -4.59 8.95 -8.38
C LEU A 45 -5.01 7.69 -9.13
N MET A 46 -6.30 7.36 -9.17
CA MET A 46 -6.82 6.24 -9.96
C MET A 46 -6.72 6.50 -11.46
N GLU A 47 -7.06 7.70 -11.91
CA GLU A 47 -6.89 8.11 -13.31
C GLU A 47 -5.43 8.03 -13.76
N MET A 48 -4.48 8.48 -12.93
CA MET A 48 -3.05 8.36 -13.20
C MET A 48 -2.63 6.87 -13.29
N ARG A 49 -3.09 6.05 -12.34
CA ARG A 49 -2.80 4.61 -12.34
C ARG A 49 -3.30 3.92 -13.60
N LEU A 50 -4.52 4.23 -14.05
CA LEU A 50 -5.09 3.67 -15.28
C LEU A 50 -4.30 4.06 -16.53
N ARG A 51 -3.67 5.25 -16.53
CA ARG A 51 -2.80 5.73 -17.61
C ARG A 51 -1.35 5.23 -17.52
N GLY A 52 -0.99 4.56 -16.43
CA GLY A 52 0.39 4.16 -16.16
C GLY A 52 1.28 5.30 -15.66
N ASP A 53 0.71 6.47 -15.36
CA ASP A 53 1.43 7.62 -14.84
C ASP A 53 1.82 7.40 -13.37
N ARG A 54 2.99 7.90 -12.99
CA ARG A 54 3.47 7.86 -11.60
C ARG A 54 3.44 9.24 -10.98
N VAL A 55 3.15 9.29 -9.68
CA VAL A 55 3.36 10.51 -8.89
C VAL A 55 4.85 10.58 -8.54
N ALA A 56 5.59 11.46 -9.20
CA ALA A 56 7.01 11.68 -8.88
C ALA A 56 7.18 12.47 -7.58
N GLU A 57 6.33 13.48 -7.37
CA GLU A 57 6.43 14.42 -6.25
C GLU A 57 5.04 14.81 -5.73
N LEU A 58 4.89 14.83 -4.40
CA LEU A 58 3.64 15.19 -3.72
C LEU A 58 3.18 16.63 -4.03
N ALA A 59 4.12 17.58 -4.07
CA ALA A 59 3.79 18.99 -4.34
C ALA A 59 3.29 19.18 -5.78
N ALA A 60 3.94 18.52 -6.75
CA ALA A 60 3.51 18.52 -8.15
C ALA A 60 2.13 17.89 -8.30
N PHE A 61 1.87 16.77 -7.62
CA PHE A 61 0.54 16.15 -7.59
C PHE A 61 -0.53 17.07 -7.02
N ALA A 62 -0.27 17.73 -5.88
CA ALA A 62 -1.20 18.71 -5.30
C ALA A 62 -1.50 19.87 -6.27
N GLY A 63 -0.53 20.26 -7.10
CA GLY A 63 -0.70 21.24 -8.16
C GLY A 63 -1.65 20.80 -9.30
N SER A 64 -1.89 19.50 -9.45
CA SER A 64 -2.80 18.95 -10.47
C SER A 64 -4.26 18.86 -10.04
N LEU A 65 -4.54 19.11 -8.76
CA LEU A 65 -5.89 19.10 -8.19
C LEU A 65 -6.62 20.42 -8.48
N SER A 66 -7.93 20.43 -8.27
CA SER A 66 -8.73 21.65 -8.22
C SER A 66 -8.17 22.65 -7.19
N PRO A 67 -8.47 23.96 -7.29
CA PRO A 67 -7.98 24.94 -6.31
C PRO A 67 -8.31 24.58 -4.86
N SER A 68 -9.53 24.09 -4.59
CA SER A 68 -9.95 23.65 -3.26
C SER A 68 -9.25 22.37 -2.82
N GLY A 69 -9.09 21.39 -3.71
CA GLY A 69 -8.35 20.16 -3.44
C GLY A 69 -6.87 20.43 -3.14
N ARG A 70 -6.24 21.33 -3.91
CA ARG A 70 -4.88 21.80 -3.69
C ARG A 70 -4.75 22.49 -2.34
N GLU A 71 -5.66 23.39 -2.00
CA GLU A 71 -5.64 24.08 -0.71
C GLU A 71 -5.74 23.08 0.46
N ALA A 72 -6.65 22.10 0.38
CA ALA A 72 -6.81 21.06 1.39
C ALA A 72 -5.53 20.23 1.57
N ALA A 73 -4.90 19.82 0.46
CA ALA A 73 -3.64 19.08 0.49
C ALA A 73 -2.49 19.92 1.06
N MET A 74 -2.36 21.18 0.65
CA MET A 74 -1.29 22.07 1.11
C MET A 74 -1.43 22.45 2.58
N ARG A 75 -2.66 22.63 3.07
CA ARG A 75 -2.94 22.94 4.48
C ARG A 75 -2.43 21.86 5.44
N ARG A 76 -2.43 20.59 4.99
CA ARG A 76 -1.96 19.43 5.78
C ARG A 76 -0.70 18.78 5.18
N PHE A 77 0.05 19.54 4.39
CA PHE A 77 1.20 19.00 3.66
C PHE A 77 2.25 18.31 4.55
N PRO A 78 2.62 18.83 5.74
CA PRO A 78 3.57 18.15 6.62
C PRO A 78 3.08 16.77 7.08
N GLU A 79 1.80 16.65 7.42
CA GLU A 79 1.16 15.39 7.82
C GLU A 79 1.07 14.42 6.65
N LEU A 80 0.75 14.93 5.45
CA LEU A 80 0.69 14.15 4.23
C LEU A 80 2.06 13.56 3.87
N VAL A 81 3.14 14.33 3.96
CA VAL A 81 4.52 13.87 3.72
C VAL A 81 4.92 12.77 4.72
N GLY A 82 4.46 12.88 5.98
CA GLY A 82 4.69 11.87 7.00
C GLY A 82 3.87 10.58 6.80
N ALA A 83 2.72 10.66 6.13
CA ALA A 83 1.80 9.54 5.95
C ALA A 83 1.87 8.86 4.58
N ALA A 84 2.42 9.52 3.55
CA ALA A 84 2.41 9.05 2.18
C ALA A 84 3.80 8.99 1.55
N VAL A 85 3.96 8.10 0.58
CA VAL A 85 5.19 7.92 -0.21
C VAL A 85 4.83 7.69 -1.68
N THR A 86 5.69 8.12 -2.59
CA THR A 86 5.47 7.97 -4.03
C THR A 86 5.83 6.57 -4.54
N GLU A 87 6.84 5.95 -3.94
CA GLU A 87 7.25 4.58 -4.19
C GLU A 87 7.09 3.69 -2.95
N PRO A 88 6.74 2.41 -3.12
CA PRO A 88 6.75 1.47 -2.00
C PRO A 88 8.12 1.35 -1.34
N GLU A 89 8.13 1.35 0.00
CA GLU A 89 9.32 1.14 0.82
C GLU A 89 9.53 -0.34 1.18
N ALA A 90 8.47 -1.12 1.07
CA ALA A 90 8.47 -2.55 1.34
C ALA A 90 7.49 -3.30 0.43
N TRP A 91 7.76 -4.59 0.27
CA TRP A 91 6.97 -5.53 -0.51
C TRP A 91 6.73 -6.79 0.30
N ILE A 92 5.58 -7.42 0.05
CA ILE A 92 5.30 -8.77 0.52
C ILE A 92 5.38 -9.70 -0.69
N VAL A 93 6.22 -10.72 -0.59
CA VAL A 93 6.38 -11.76 -1.61
C VAL A 93 5.91 -13.08 -1.01
N THR A 94 4.89 -13.68 -1.62
CA THR A 94 4.34 -14.97 -1.20
C THR A 94 4.67 -16.04 -2.24
N GLY A 95 5.46 -17.04 -1.86
CA GLY A 95 5.73 -18.24 -2.64
C GLY A 95 4.91 -19.42 -2.13
N ARG A 96 4.38 -20.24 -3.04
CA ARG A 96 3.66 -21.48 -2.72
C ARG A 96 4.32 -22.65 -3.44
N GLY A 97 4.51 -23.77 -2.75
CA GLY A 97 5.03 -25.01 -3.31
C GLY A 97 4.20 -26.20 -2.84
N ALA A 98 3.94 -27.17 -3.73
CA ALA A 98 3.18 -28.37 -3.42
C ALA A 98 4.02 -29.63 -3.67
N VAL A 99 3.90 -30.64 -2.81
CA VAL A 99 4.60 -31.92 -2.97
C VAL A 99 3.73 -33.10 -2.51
N GLY A 100 3.89 -34.27 -3.15
CA GLY A 100 3.25 -35.52 -2.73
C GLY A 100 1.87 -35.80 -3.35
N THR A 101 1.21 -36.86 -2.87
CA THR A 101 -0.14 -37.26 -3.28
C THR A 101 -0.89 -37.88 -2.08
N PRO A 102 -1.94 -37.24 -1.53
CA PRO A 102 -2.44 -35.91 -1.90
C PRO A 102 -1.40 -34.80 -1.64
N PRO A 103 -1.46 -33.67 -2.38
CA PRO A 103 -0.44 -32.62 -2.28
C PRO A 103 -0.50 -31.91 -0.94
N ALA A 104 0.62 -31.87 -0.22
CA ALA A 104 0.83 -30.94 0.88
C ALA A 104 1.35 -29.62 0.32
N VAL A 105 0.73 -28.49 0.68
CA VAL A 105 1.12 -27.16 0.18
C VAL A 105 1.86 -26.42 1.27
N SER A 106 3.10 -25.97 0.99
CA SER A 106 3.84 -25.06 1.86
C SER A 106 3.84 -23.66 1.28
N VAL A 107 3.56 -22.68 2.12
CA VAL A 107 3.55 -21.26 1.77
C VAL A 107 4.66 -20.55 2.53
N VAL A 108 5.45 -19.75 1.81
CA VAL A 108 6.49 -18.87 2.37
C VAL A 108 6.12 -17.43 2.03
N GLU A 109 5.92 -16.62 3.06
CA GLU A 109 5.74 -15.17 2.93
C GLU A 109 7.00 -14.46 3.40
N VAL A 110 7.51 -13.55 2.58
CA VAL A 110 8.70 -12.75 2.86
C VAL A 110 8.36 -11.27 2.75
N ARG A 111 8.66 -10.51 3.79
CA ARG A 111 8.67 -9.05 3.72
C ARG A 111 10.05 -8.58 3.29
N LEU A 112 10.08 -7.89 2.16
CA LEU A 112 11.26 -7.23 1.65
C LEU A 112 11.17 -5.73 1.95
N ALA A 113 12.23 -5.14 2.49
CA ALA A 113 12.35 -3.69 2.62
C ALA A 113 13.42 -3.19 1.65
N ARG A 114 13.25 -1.96 1.14
CA ARG A 114 14.27 -1.32 0.31
C ARG A 114 15.52 -1.03 1.15
N ALA A 115 16.69 -1.37 0.61
CA ALA A 115 18.00 -1.15 1.21
C ALA A 115 18.98 -0.65 0.14
N GLY A 116 18.83 0.63 -0.23
CA GLY A 116 19.53 1.21 -1.39
C GLY A 116 19.09 0.53 -2.69
N ASP A 117 20.06 0.05 -3.46
CA ASP A 117 19.84 -0.68 -4.73
C ASP A 117 19.50 -2.17 -4.53
N ARG A 118 19.34 -2.61 -3.28
CA ARG A 118 19.01 -4.00 -2.92
C ARG A 118 17.73 -4.03 -2.10
N ALA A 119 17.16 -5.23 -1.99
CA ALA A 119 16.12 -5.53 -1.02
C ALA A 119 16.70 -6.33 0.14
N ALA A 120 16.27 -6.05 1.35
CA ALA A 120 16.59 -6.82 2.54
C ALA A 120 15.35 -7.61 3.01
N VAL A 121 15.54 -8.87 3.37
CA VAL A 121 14.50 -9.64 4.05
C VAL A 121 14.40 -9.17 5.50
N VAL A 122 13.29 -8.53 5.86
CA VAL A 122 13.06 -8.01 7.22
C VAL A 122 12.13 -8.91 8.04
N ARG A 123 11.35 -9.77 7.37
CA ARG A 123 10.50 -10.77 8.00
C ARG A 123 10.28 -11.96 7.08
N ARG A 124 10.16 -13.16 7.66
CA ARG A 124 9.73 -14.37 6.97
C ARG A 124 8.70 -15.10 7.81
N ARG A 125 7.67 -15.64 7.15
CA ARG A 125 6.68 -16.56 7.73
C ARG A 125 6.56 -17.77 6.83
N THR A 126 6.26 -18.92 7.42
CA THR A 126 6.07 -20.17 6.67
C THR A 126 4.96 -20.98 7.34
N TRP A 127 4.03 -21.50 6.54
CA TRP A 127 2.93 -22.34 7.01
C TRP A 127 2.59 -23.41 5.96
N THR A 128 1.73 -24.34 6.34
CA THR A 128 1.22 -25.41 5.48
C THR A 128 -0.28 -25.23 5.31
N GLU A 129 -0.78 -25.39 4.08
CA GLU A 129 -2.19 -25.44 3.70
C GLU A 129 -2.62 -26.89 3.43
#